data_AF-A0AA88DJP5-F1
#
_entry.id   AF-A0AA88DJP5-F1
#
_cell.length_a   1.000
_cell.length_b   1.000
_cell.length_c   1.000
_cell.angle_alpha   90.00
_cell.angle_beta   90.00
_cell.angle_gamma   90.00
#
_symmetry.space_group_name_H-M   'P 1'
#
loop_
_entity.id
_entity.type
_entity.pdbx_description
1 polymer ?
#
loop_
_entity_poly.entity_id
_entity_poly.type
_entity_poly.pdbx_seq_one_letter_code
_entity_poly.pdbx_strand_id
1 'polypeptide(L)'
;MILKAFNNLFPCAENLVKRGVNCEGWWCGFCREVVESTWHGLWSCPFARHVWEDCALWPKLCSSKECCFDGLLLFATTKPSTTDLEIFLLIAWAIWSARNLRLFEATSMTTSEALDMAGRMLFCFQDCNKLEVAECIALREGLEFSELCGLKVDFVESDAVNVVRAVNSPESLYVIISDIRKCLVASGGSVCSHVPRKGNMGAVVANLAS
;
A
#
# COMPACT_ATOMS: atom_id res chain seq x y z
N MET A 1 2.88 -5.17 -0.91
CA MET A 1 3.93 -4.53 -1.75
C MET A 1 4.54 -3.31 -1.07
N ILE A 2 3.74 -2.48 -0.37
CA ILE A 2 4.22 -1.34 0.42
C ILE A 2 5.21 -1.77 1.52
N LEU A 3 4.92 -2.82 2.30
CA LEU A 3 5.84 -3.30 3.36
C LEU A 3 7.19 -3.86 2.87
N LYS A 4 7.34 -4.23 1.59
CA LYS A 4 8.65 -4.61 1.03
C LYS A 4 9.52 -3.40 0.70
N ALA A 5 8.91 -2.24 0.47
CA ALA A 5 9.64 -0.98 0.55
C ALA A 5 10.17 -0.83 2.00
N PHE A 6 9.42 -1.27 3.03
CA PHE A 6 9.68 -0.98 4.45
C PHE A 6 10.99 -1.48 5.08
N ASN A 7 11.75 -2.34 4.38
CA ASN A 7 13.05 -2.87 4.84
C ASN A 7 14.24 -2.12 4.22
N ASN A 8 14.59 -0.93 4.77
CA ASN A 8 15.62 0.05 4.33
C ASN A 8 15.16 1.11 3.30
N LEU A 9 14.03 1.75 3.61
CA LEU A 9 13.01 2.29 2.70
C LEU A 9 13.29 3.26 1.58
N PHE A 10 14.10 4.25 1.83
CA PHE A 10 14.26 5.32 0.87
C PHE A 10 15.76 5.48 0.68
N PRO A 11 16.31 5.08 -0.47
CA PRO A 11 17.66 5.42 -0.87
C PRO A 11 17.87 6.91 -0.63
N CYS A 12 18.68 7.24 0.38
CA CYS A 12 19.19 8.57 0.66
C CYS A 12 20.71 8.48 0.68
N ALA A 13 21.42 9.60 0.52
CA ALA A 13 22.88 9.60 0.45
C ALA A 13 23.48 8.83 1.64
N GLU A 14 22.99 9.08 2.85
CA GLU A 14 23.40 8.36 4.07
C GLU A 14 23.21 6.83 3.97
N ASN A 15 22.09 6.36 3.43
CA ASN A 15 21.81 4.92 3.28
C ASN A 15 22.62 4.28 2.14
N LEU A 16 23.00 5.04 1.13
CA LEU A 16 23.86 4.58 0.03
C LEU A 16 25.32 4.48 0.46
N VAL A 17 25.81 5.42 1.28
CA VAL A 17 27.13 5.33 1.93
C VAL A 17 27.23 4.08 2.81
N LYS A 18 26.20 3.79 3.62
CA LYS A 18 26.13 2.56 4.43
C LYS A 18 26.17 1.27 3.59
N ARG A 19 25.82 1.36 2.29
CA ARG A 19 25.89 0.25 1.32
C ARG A 19 27.18 0.23 0.49
N GLY A 20 28.17 1.07 0.83
CA GLY A 20 29.47 1.12 0.16
C GLY A 20 29.51 1.96 -1.12
N VAL A 21 28.47 2.75 -1.41
CA VAL A 21 28.48 3.71 -2.52
C VAL A 21 29.18 4.99 -2.06
N ASN A 22 30.19 5.44 -2.81
CA ASN A 22 30.84 6.71 -2.50
C ASN A 22 29.89 7.88 -2.82
N CYS A 23 29.41 8.55 -1.77
CA CYS A 23 28.52 9.71 -1.86
C CYS A 23 29.12 10.95 -1.16
N GLU A 24 30.45 11.09 -1.12
CA GLU A 24 31.08 12.30 -0.59
C GLU A 24 30.52 13.56 -1.27
N GLY A 25 30.05 14.52 -0.48
CA GLY A 25 29.51 15.79 -0.97
C GLY A 25 28.08 15.73 -1.53
N TRP A 26 27.29 14.70 -1.22
CA TRP A 26 25.87 14.64 -1.62
C TRP A 26 25.00 15.54 -0.75
N TRP A 27 24.93 16.81 -1.14
CA TRP A 27 23.99 17.79 -0.61
C TRP A 27 22.57 17.48 -1.06
N CYS A 28 21.58 17.90 -0.27
CA CYS A 28 20.18 17.78 -0.68
C CYS A 28 19.96 18.38 -2.06
N GLY A 29 19.35 17.61 -2.97
CA GLY A 29 19.08 18.04 -4.35
C GLY A 29 18.19 19.29 -4.44
N PHE A 30 17.39 19.57 -3.40
CA PHE A 30 16.51 20.72 -3.33
C PHE A 30 17.15 21.94 -2.66
N CYS A 31 17.47 21.88 -1.36
CA CYS A 31 17.98 23.06 -0.65
C CYS A 31 19.49 23.27 -0.83
N ARG A 32 20.26 22.21 -1.08
CA ARG A 32 21.73 22.23 -1.18
C ARG A 32 22.47 22.76 0.07
N GLU A 33 21.80 22.84 1.21
CA GLU A 33 22.36 23.41 2.44
C GLU A 33 22.87 22.34 3.42
N VAL A 34 22.29 21.14 3.38
CA VAL A 34 22.59 20.06 4.33
C VAL A 34 22.88 18.78 3.57
N VAL A 35 23.77 17.94 4.11
CA VAL A 35 23.99 16.57 3.64
C VAL A 35 22.69 15.78 3.78
N GLU A 36 22.36 15.05 2.73
CA GLU A 36 21.05 14.43 2.63
C GLU A 36 20.91 13.18 3.51
N SER A 37 20.08 13.30 4.54
CA SER A 37 19.57 12.18 5.33
C SER A 37 18.12 11.85 4.96
N THR A 38 17.63 10.68 5.38
CA THR A 38 16.20 10.33 5.22
C THR A 38 15.30 11.36 5.91
N TRP A 39 15.71 11.83 7.09
CA TRP A 39 14.98 12.85 7.83
C TRP A 39 14.89 14.17 7.06
N HIS A 40 16.02 14.63 6.53
CA HIS A 40 16.04 15.87 5.77
C HIS A 40 15.21 15.74 4.48
N GLY A 41 15.48 14.72 3.67
CA GLY A 41 14.82 14.54 2.38
C GLY A 41 13.31 14.35 2.46
N LEU A 42 12.78 13.75 3.54
CA LEU A 42 11.36 13.45 3.67
C LEU A 42 10.59 14.42 4.58
N TRP A 43 11.26 15.18 5.44
CA TRP A 43 10.58 15.99 6.46
C TRP A 43 11.12 17.41 6.58
N SER A 44 12.40 17.58 6.91
CA SER A 44 12.93 18.91 7.25
C SER A 44 13.41 19.76 6.07
N CYS A 45 13.57 19.17 4.88
CA CYS A 45 13.86 19.93 3.67
C CYS A 45 12.72 20.93 3.40
N PRO A 46 13.00 22.20 3.03
CA PRO A 46 11.97 23.20 2.73
C PRO A 46 10.93 22.71 1.71
N PHE A 47 11.37 21.97 0.68
CA PHE A 47 10.47 21.35 -0.30
C PHE A 47 9.51 20.35 0.38
N ALA A 48 10.05 19.42 1.16
CA ALA A 48 9.25 18.41 1.86
C ALA A 48 8.29 19.06 2.85
N ARG A 49 8.76 20.07 3.60
CA ARG A 49 7.97 20.81 4.59
C ARG A 49 6.75 21.48 3.94
N HIS A 50 6.92 22.16 2.81
CA HIS A 50 5.80 22.75 2.09
C HIS A 50 4.80 21.68 1.59
N VAL A 51 5.26 20.53 1.09
CA VAL A 51 4.36 19.42 0.70
C VAL A 51 3.52 18.95 1.89
N TRP A 52 4.13 18.82 3.07
CA TRP A 52 3.41 18.45 4.29
C TRP A 52 2.45 19.53 4.75
N GLU A 53 2.85 20.81 4.71
CA GLU A 53 2.03 21.96 5.09
C GLU A 53 0.77 22.10 4.21
N ASP A 54 0.89 21.76 2.93
CA ASP A 54 -0.19 21.82 1.95
C ASP A 54 -1.13 20.59 1.98
N CYS A 55 -0.79 19.53 2.75
CA CYS A 55 -1.56 18.29 2.74
C CYS A 55 -2.67 18.23 3.81
N ALA A 56 -3.68 17.38 3.56
CA ALA A 56 -4.82 17.19 4.47
C ALA A 56 -4.45 16.64 5.86
N LEU A 57 -3.27 16.01 6.00
CA LEU A 57 -2.78 15.52 7.29
C LEU A 57 -2.08 16.60 8.13
N TRP A 58 -1.75 17.76 7.56
CA TRP A 58 -1.00 18.80 8.27
C TRP A 58 -1.58 19.19 9.62
N PRO A 59 -2.90 19.38 9.79
CA PRO A 59 -3.47 19.74 11.10
C PRO A 59 -3.20 18.70 12.19
N LYS A 60 -3.00 17.43 11.81
CA LYS A 60 -2.65 16.33 12.73
C LYS A 60 -1.14 16.25 12.99
N LEU A 61 -0.32 16.74 12.07
CA LEU A 61 1.15 16.64 12.10
C LEU A 61 1.84 17.90 12.65
N CYS A 62 1.22 19.07 12.50
CA CYS A 62 1.80 20.38 12.85
C CYS A 62 2.05 20.59 14.35
N SER A 63 1.42 19.76 15.19
CA SER A 63 1.65 19.75 16.65
C SER A 63 2.98 19.09 17.03
N SER A 64 3.67 18.43 16.10
CA SER A 64 5.00 17.88 16.33
C SER A 64 6.02 19.01 16.47
N LYS A 65 6.53 19.21 17.69
CA LYS A 65 7.66 20.11 17.94
C LYS A 65 8.91 19.50 17.29
N GLU A 66 9.30 20.03 16.14
CA GLU A 66 10.60 20.07 15.41
C GLU A 66 11.80 19.16 15.80
N CYS A 67 11.62 18.07 16.53
CA CYS A 67 12.70 17.18 16.95
C CYS A 67 12.61 15.88 16.17
N CYS A 68 13.73 15.59 15.50
CA CYS A 68 14.18 14.32 14.93
C CYS A 68 13.22 13.12 15.04
N PHE A 69 12.81 12.60 13.89
CA PHE A 69 12.31 11.23 13.71
C PHE A 69 11.08 10.80 14.53
N ASP A 70 10.20 11.74 14.86
CA ASP A 70 8.93 11.42 15.51
C ASP A 70 7.71 11.66 14.63
N GLY A 71 7.82 12.05 13.35
CA GLY A 71 6.61 12.20 12.49
C GLY A 71 5.83 10.88 12.33
N LEU A 72 6.54 9.80 11.98
CA LEU A 72 5.97 8.44 11.88
C LEU A 72 5.63 7.87 13.27
N LEU A 73 6.45 8.15 14.30
CA LEU A 73 6.27 7.62 15.65
C LEU A 73 5.11 8.30 16.39
N LEU A 74 5.00 9.63 16.30
CA LEU A 74 3.88 10.45 16.77
C LEU A 74 2.60 10.09 16.03
N PHE A 75 2.69 9.92 14.71
CA PHE A 75 1.54 9.47 13.95
C PHE A 75 1.14 8.03 14.32
N ALA A 76 2.09 7.09 14.48
CA ALA A 76 1.79 5.73 14.92
C ALA A 76 1.24 5.66 16.36
N THR A 77 1.68 6.55 17.26
CA THR A 77 1.25 6.59 18.67
C THR A 77 -0.11 7.26 18.86
N THR A 78 -0.62 7.99 17.86
CA THR A 78 -1.95 8.64 17.90
C THR A 78 -3.09 7.73 17.43
N LYS A 79 -2.84 6.44 17.17
CA LYS A 79 -3.81 5.48 16.62
C LYS A 79 -4.52 6.03 15.37
N PRO A 80 -3.76 6.30 14.30
CA PRO A 80 -4.31 6.90 13.09
C PRO A 80 -5.26 5.91 12.40
N SER A 81 -6.22 6.43 11.65
CA SER A 81 -7.03 5.57 10.79
C SER A 81 -6.17 4.93 9.70
N THR A 82 -6.64 3.81 9.14
CA THR A 82 -5.97 3.17 7.99
C THR A 82 -5.79 4.15 6.83
N THR A 83 -6.82 4.96 6.54
CA THR A 83 -6.77 6.01 5.51
C THR A 83 -5.71 7.06 5.81
N ASP A 84 -5.58 7.51 7.06
CA ASP A 84 -4.56 8.48 7.42
C ASP A 84 -3.14 7.89 7.21
N LEU A 85 -2.92 6.61 7.56
CA LEU A 85 -1.66 5.90 7.31
C LEU A 85 -1.36 5.81 5.81
N GLU A 86 -2.35 5.46 5.00
CA GLU A 86 -2.21 5.41 3.54
C GLU A 86 -1.79 6.78 2.98
N ILE A 87 -2.48 7.85 3.38
CA ILE A 87 -2.17 9.22 2.96
C ILE A 87 -0.74 9.58 3.36
N PHE A 88 -0.35 9.34 4.62
CA PHE A 88 1.00 9.63 5.11
C PHE A 88 2.06 8.93 4.26
N LEU A 89 1.90 7.62 4.04
CA LEU A 89 2.86 6.80 3.31
C LEU A 89 3.00 7.24 1.85
N LEU A 90 1.89 7.58 1.21
CA LEU A 90 1.87 8.02 -0.19
C LEU A 90 2.46 9.42 -0.37
N ILE A 91 2.26 10.34 0.59
CA ILE A 91 2.92 11.65 0.57
C ILE A 91 4.43 11.49 0.75
N ALA A 92 4.87 10.67 1.72
CA ALA A 92 6.29 10.39 1.92
C ALA A 92 6.93 9.80 0.65
N TRP A 93 6.23 8.89 -0.03
CA TRP A 93 6.64 8.35 -1.32
C TRP A 93 6.72 9.42 -2.42
N ALA A 94 5.74 10.31 -2.51
CA ALA A 94 5.73 11.38 -3.51
C ALA A 94 6.89 12.36 -3.33
N ILE A 95 7.19 12.75 -2.09
CA ILE A 95 8.36 13.58 -1.74
C ILE A 95 9.65 12.89 -2.18
N TRP A 96 9.81 11.61 -1.84
CA TRP A 96 10.99 10.85 -2.24
C TRP A 96 11.12 10.72 -3.77
N SER A 97 10.00 10.51 -4.46
CA SER A 97 9.98 10.39 -5.92
C SER A 97 10.37 11.71 -6.59
N ALA A 98 9.83 12.84 -6.12
CA ALA A 98 10.20 14.19 -6.58
C ALA A 98 11.71 14.45 -6.47
N ARG A 99 12.29 13.99 -5.36
CA ARG A 99 13.73 14.10 -5.09
C ARG A 99 14.56 13.29 -6.07
N ASN A 100 14.22 12.03 -6.28
CA ASN A 100 14.96 11.19 -7.23
C ASN A 100 14.88 11.73 -8.65
N LEU A 101 13.69 12.19 -9.05
CA LEU A 101 13.49 12.79 -10.35
C LEU A 101 14.44 13.99 -10.56
N ARG A 102 14.60 14.82 -9.52
CA ARG A 102 15.51 15.96 -9.55
C ARG A 102 16.99 15.56 -9.57
N LEU A 103 17.36 14.54 -8.81
CA LEU A 103 18.76 14.09 -8.69
C LEU A 103 19.25 13.31 -9.91
N PHE A 104 18.41 12.45 -10.48
CA PHE A 104 18.82 11.49 -11.51
C PHE A 104 18.32 11.86 -12.91
N GLU A 105 17.22 12.61 -13.02
CA GLU A 105 16.59 12.94 -14.30
C GLU A 105 16.56 14.46 -14.58
N ALA A 106 17.22 15.25 -13.72
CA ALA A 106 17.29 16.72 -13.80
C ALA A 106 15.92 17.42 -13.95
N THR A 107 14.86 16.74 -13.54
CA THR A 107 13.47 17.20 -13.68
C THR A 107 12.92 17.54 -12.31
N SER A 108 12.21 18.68 -12.19
CA SER A 108 11.65 19.12 -10.92
C SER A 108 10.14 18.91 -10.89
N MET A 109 9.64 18.45 -9.76
CA MET A 109 8.23 18.54 -9.42
C MET A 109 7.98 19.70 -8.44
N THR A 110 6.83 20.34 -8.58
CA THR A 110 6.25 21.27 -7.62
C THR A 110 5.61 20.54 -6.45
N THR A 111 5.28 21.28 -5.38
CA THR A 111 4.58 20.72 -4.22
C THR A 111 3.19 20.20 -4.59
N SER A 112 2.47 20.95 -5.44
CA SER A 112 1.16 20.55 -5.99
C SER A 112 1.24 19.25 -6.78
N GLU A 113 2.22 19.11 -7.67
CA GLU A 113 2.38 17.87 -8.48
C GLU A 113 2.71 16.65 -7.60
N ALA A 114 3.46 16.84 -6.52
CA ALA A 114 3.72 15.79 -5.55
C ALA A 114 2.44 15.35 -4.83
N LEU A 115 1.61 16.31 -4.40
CA LEU A 115 0.31 16.02 -3.78
C LEU A 115 -0.66 15.37 -4.76
N ASP A 116 -0.73 15.83 -6.00
CA ASP A 116 -1.57 15.25 -7.05
C ASP A 116 -1.16 13.80 -7.34
N MET A 117 0.15 13.51 -7.36
CA MET A 117 0.65 12.14 -7.50
C MET A 117 0.22 11.27 -6.32
N ALA A 118 0.38 11.75 -5.08
CA ALA A 118 -0.06 11.02 -3.90
C ALA A 118 -1.58 10.75 -3.92
N GLY A 119 -2.38 11.75 -4.32
CA GLY A 119 -3.83 11.63 -4.46
C GLY A 119 -4.26 10.61 -5.52
N ARG A 120 -3.63 10.63 -6.70
CA ARG A 120 -3.87 9.62 -7.75
C ARG A 120 -3.53 8.20 -7.26
N MET A 121 -2.39 8.05 -6.58
CA MET A 121 -1.98 6.76 -6.03
C MET A 121 -2.94 6.27 -4.94
N LEU A 122 -3.43 7.16 -4.08
CA LEU A 122 -4.41 6.83 -3.04
C LEU A 122 -5.71 6.35 -3.66
N PHE A 123 -6.22 7.07 -4.66
CA PHE A 123 -7.42 6.67 -5.38
C PHE A 123 -7.26 5.28 -5.99
N CYS A 124 -6.17 5.03 -6.73
CA CYS A 124 -5.92 3.71 -7.31
C CYS A 124 -5.79 2.62 -6.23
N PHE A 125 -5.10 2.89 -5.13
CA PHE A 125 -4.94 1.94 -4.04
C PHE A 125 -6.28 1.57 -3.39
N GLN A 126 -7.09 2.57 -3.08
CA GLN A 126 -8.40 2.37 -2.46
C GLN A 126 -9.41 1.75 -3.42
N ASP A 127 -9.37 2.10 -4.70
CA ASP A 127 -10.21 1.51 -5.75
C ASP A 127 -9.87 0.03 -5.96
N CYS A 128 -8.58 -0.31 -6.09
CA CYS A 128 -8.13 -1.70 -6.14
C CYS A 128 -8.56 -2.49 -4.89
N ASN A 129 -8.38 -1.92 -3.69
CA ASN A 129 -8.81 -2.57 -2.46
C ASN A 129 -10.34 -2.74 -2.38
N LYS A 130 -11.13 -1.76 -2.85
CA LYS A 130 -12.59 -1.87 -2.89
C LYS A 130 -13.05 -2.98 -3.83
N LEU A 131 -12.45 -3.07 -5.02
CA LEU A 131 -12.72 -4.16 -5.97
C LEU A 131 -12.38 -5.50 -5.33
N GLU A 132 -11.21 -5.64 -4.71
CA GLU A 132 -10.81 -6.86 -4.01
C GLU A 132 -11.75 -7.21 -2.85
N VAL A 133 -12.22 -6.23 -2.08
CA VAL A 133 -13.21 -6.44 -1.01
C VAL A 133 -14.56 -6.86 -1.57
N ALA A 134 -15.03 -6.26 -2.66
CA ALA A 134 -16.28 -6.66 -3.31
C ALA A 134 -16.21 -8.10 -3.82
N GLU A 135 -15.08 -8.48 -4.43
CA GLU A 135 -14.80 -9.87 -4.84
C GLU A 135 -14.78 -10.81 -3.63
N CYS A 136 -14.13 -10.42 -2.52
CA CYS A 136 -14.14 -11.20 -1.29
C CYS A 136 -15.57 -11.41 -0.74
N ILE A 137 -16.41 -10.37 -0.75
CA ILE A 137 -17.81 -10.48 -0.33
C ILE A 137 -18.55 -11.44 -1.25
N ALA A 138 -18.45 -11.27 -2.57
CA ALA A 138 -19.09 -12.17 -3.54
C ALA A 138 -18.68 -13.63 -3.34
N LEU A 139 -17.40 -13.90 -3.10
CA LEU A 139 -16.90 -15.23 -2.78
C LEU A 139 -17.48 -15.80 -1.48
N ARG A 140 -17.51 -15.00 -0.41
CA ARG A 140 -18.06 -15.42 0.88
C ARG A 140 -19.54 -15.79 0.75
N GLU A 141 -20.34 -14.91 0.16
CA GLU A 141 -21.78 -15.12 0.00
C GLU A 141 -22.06 -16.32 -0.92
N GLY A 142 -21.26 -16.51 -1.99
CA GLY A 142 -21.39 -17.67 -2.87
C GLY A 142 -21.10 -19.00 -2.18
N LEU A 143 -20.11 -19.03 -1.28
CA LEU A 143 -19.79 -20.21 -0.48
C LEU A 143 -20.87 -20.48 0.57
N GLU A 144 -21.32 -19.46 1.29
CA GLU A 144 -22.39 -19.57 2.29
C GLU A 144 -23.70 -20.07 1.65
N PHE A 145 -24.03 -19.57 0.46
CA PHE A 145 -25.16 -20.05 -0.32
C PHE A 145 -25.00 -21.53 -0.74
N SER A 146 -23.79 -21.92 -1.16
CA SER A 146 -23.51 -23.32 -1.54
C SER A 146 -23.70 -24.27 -0.35
N GLU A 147 -23.20 -23.88 0.83
CA GLU A 147 -23.40 -24.63 2.08
C GLU A 147 -24.89 -24.75 2.43
N LEU A 148 -25.64 -23.64 2.33
CA LEU A 148 -27.09 -23.63 2.59
C LEU A 148 -27.88 -24.54 1.63
N CYS A 149 -27.44 -24.65 0.37
CA CYS A 149 -28.01 -25.56 -0.60
C CYS A 149 -27.48 -27.01 -0.50
N GLY A 150 -26.56 -27.29 0.44
CA GLY A 150 -25.95 -28.61 0.59
C GLY A 150 -25.03 -29.01 -0.58
N LEU A 151 -24.53 -28.04 -1.34
CA LEU A 151 -23.62 -28.26 -2.46
C LEU A 151 -22.19 -28.40 -1.95
N LYS A 152 -21.48 -29.40 -2.48
CA LYS A 152 -20.03 -29.50 -2.28
C LYS A 152 -19.31 -28.64 -3.30
N VAL A 153 -18.36 -27.84 -2.82
CA VAL A 153 -17.55 -26.93 -3.65
C VAL A 153 -16.12 -27.42 -3.63
N ASP A 154 -15.68 -28.12 -4.68
CA ASP A 154 -14.32 -28.67 -4.73
C ASP A 154 -13.23 -27.60 -4.89
N PHE A 155 -13.52 -26.54 -5.66
CA PHE A 155 -12.64 -25.41 -5.89
C PHE A 155 -13.43 -24.13 -6.19
N VAL A 156 -12.79 -22.99 -5.96
CA VAL A 156 -13.36 -21.66 -6.24
C VAL A 156 -12.49 -20.94 -7.26
N GLU A 157 -13.10 -20.28 -8.24
CA GLU A 157 -12.39 -19.47 -9.23
C GLU A 157 -12.65 -17.98 -9.01
N SER A 158 -11.62 -17.16 -9.14
CA SER A 158 -11.74 -15.70 -9.13
C SER A 158 -10.75 -15.08 -10.12
N ASP A 159 -11.14 -14.00 -10.79
CA ASP A 159 -10.26 -13.21 -11.64
C ASP A 159 -9.42 -12.18 -10.86
N ALA A 160 -9.67 -12.04 -9.56
CA ALA A 160 -8.86 -11.20 -8.67
C ALA A 160 -7.66 -11.97 -8.14
N VAL A 161 -6.52 -11.92 -8.87
CA VAL A 161 -5.23 -12.51 -8.47
C VAL A 161 -4.88 -12.28 -7.00
N ASN A 162 -5.09 -11.06 -6.49
CA ASN A 162 -4.71 -10.71 -5.13
C ASN A 162 -5.62 -11.37 -4.08
N VAL A 163 -6.91 -11.50 -4.36
CA VAL A 163 -7.86 -12.25 -3.52
C VAL A 163 -7.49 -13.73 -3.52
N VAL A 164 -7.25 -14.33 -4.69
CA VAL A 164 -6.81 -15.75 -4.81
C VAL A 164 -5.54 -16.01 -4.00
N ARG A 165 -4.51 -15.15 -4.16
CA ARG A 165 -3.26 -15.24 -3.39
C ARG A 165 -3.50 -15.08 -1.89
N ALA A 166 -4.36 -14.14 -1.50
CA ALA A 166 -4.69 -13.92 -0.10
C ALA A 166 -5.43 -15.13 0.48
N VAL A 167 -6.44 -15.68 -0.19
CA VAL A 167 -7.18 -16.88 0.26
C VAL A 167 -6.24 -18.07 0.42
N ASN A 168 -5.28 -18.29 -0.49
CA ASN A 168 -4.36 -19.42 -0.40
C ASN A 168 -3.19 -19.22 0.59
N SER A 169 -2.94 -18.00 1.06
CA SER A 169 -1.81 -17.70 1.96
C SER A 169 -2.21 -17.71 3.44
N PRO A 170 -1.73 -18.61 4.31
CA PRO A 170 -2.21 -18.73 5.69
C PRO A 170 -2.10 -17.44 6.53
N GLU A 171 -1.25 -16.49 6.15
CA GLU A 171 -0.89 -15.28 6.91
C GLU A 171 -1.73 -14.02 6.57
N SER A 172 -2.83 -14.15 5.82
CA SER A 172 -3.64 -12.98 5.45
C SER A 172 -4.23 -12.26 6.66
N LEU A 173 -4.03 -10.94 6.73
CA LEU A 173 -4.52 -10.06 7.81
C LEU A 173 -5.98 -9.60 7.62
N TYR A 174 -6.60 -9.93 6.49
CA TYR A 174 -7.97 -9.52 6.20
C TYR A 174 -8.97 -10.49 6.84
N VAL A 175 -9.81 -9.99 7.76
CA VAL A 175 -10.83 -10.79 8.46
C VAL A 175 -11.75 -11.53 7.47
N ILE A 176 -12.16 -10.86 6.38
CA ILE A 176 -12.99 -11.46 5.34
C ILE A 176 -12.31 -12.65 4.65
N ILE A 177 -10.98 -12.64 4.50
CA ILE A 177 -10.23 -13.75 3.91
C ILE A 177 -10.23 -14.96 4.85
N SER A 178 -10.11 -14.73 6.16
CA SER A 178 -10.24 -15.80 7.16
C SER A 178 -11.63 -16.45 7.12
N ASP A 179 -12.69 -15.66 6.96
CA ASP A 179 -14.05 -16.20 6.88
C ASP A 179 -14.30 -16.96 5.58
N ILE A 180 -13.84 -16.44 4.43
CA ILE A 180 -13.87 -17.16 3.15
C ILE A 180 -13.20 -18.53 3.25
N ARG A 181 -12.05 -18.64 3.94
CA ARG A 181 -11.39 -19.94 4.16
C ARG A 181 -12.23 -20.91 4.98
N LYS A 182 -12.89 -20.43 6.04
CA LYS A 182 -13.76 -21.27 6.85
C LYS A 182 -14.93 -21.81 6.01
N CYS A 183 -15.57 -20.94 5.23
CA CYS A 183 -16.66 -21.33 4.32
C CYS A 183 -16.18 -22.31 3.24
N LEU A 184 -14.97 -22.12 2.69
CA LEU A 184 -14.33 -23.04 1.76
C LEU A 184 -14.17 -24.44 2.36
N VAL A 185 -13.60 -24.52 3.55
CA VAL A 185 -13.39 -25.80 4.26
C VAL A 185 -14.72 -26.46 4.62
N ALA A 186 -15.71 -25.69 5.08
CA ALA A 186 -17.05 -26.17 5.40
C ALA A 186 -17.76 -26.76 4.17
N SER A 187 -17.57 -26.15 3.00
CA SER A 187 -18.14 -26.59 1.72
C SER A 187 -17.39 -27.77 1.07
N GLY A 188 -16.33 -28.29 1.71
CA GLY A 188 -15.53 -29.41 1.19
C GLY A 188 -14.40 -29.01 0.23
N GLY A 189 -14.16 -27.72 0.04
CA GLY A 189 -13.16 -27.18 -0.87
C GLY A 189 -11.80 -26.99 -0.24
N SER A 190 -10.75 -26.99 -1.08
CA SER A 190 -9.36 -26.86 -0.61
C SER A 190 -8.57 -25.71 -1.25
N VAL A 191 -8.98 -25.18 -2.40
CA VAL A 191 -8.16 -24.24 -3.17
C VAL A 191 -9.01 -23.18 -3.88
N CYS A 192 -8.50 -21.94 -3.88
CA CYS A 192 -8.98 -20.88 -4.76
C CYS A 192 -8.00 -20.73 -5.95
N SER A 193 -8.50 -20.68 -7.18
CA SER A 193 -7.70 -20.61 -8.40
C SER A 193 -7.97 -19.33 -9.18
N HIS A 194 -6.94 -18.79 -9.83
CA HIS A 194 -7.06 -17.57 -10.63
C HIS A 194 -7.48 -17.89 -12.07
N VAL A 195 -8.51 -17.22 -12.58
CA VAL A 195 -8.98 -17.35 -13.97
C VAL A 195 -8.98 -15.98 -14.67
N PRO A 196 -8.40 -15.83 -15.88
CA PRO A 196 -8.44 -14.57 -16.61
C PRO A 196 -9.89 -14.13 -16.89
N ARG A 197 -10.19 -12.82 -16.82
CA ARG A 197 -11.52 -12.22 -17.07
C ARG A 197 -12.29 -12.75 -18.28
N LYS A 198 -11.60 -13.15 -19.35
CA LYS A 198 -12.22 -13.72 -20.56
C LYS A 198 -12.87 -15.10 -20.34
N GLY A 199 -12.50 -15.80 -19.26
CA GLY A 199 -13.09 -17.06 -18.80
C GLY A 199 -14.06 -16.92 -17.61
N ASN A 200 -14.13 -15.75 -16.97
CA ASN A 200 -14.99 -15.50 -15.80
C ASN A 200 -16.39 -14.98 -16.19
N MET A 201 -17.07 -15.61 -17.15
CA MET A 201 -18.46 -15.25 -17.53
C MET A 201 -19.53 -15.89 -16.64
N GLY A 202 -19.15 -16.79 -15.74
CA GLY A 202 -20.01 -17.38 -14.73
C GLY A 202 -19.21 -17.58 -13.46
N ALA A 203 -19.26 -16.61 -12.56
CA ALA A 203 -18.65 -16.76 -11.25
C ALA A 203 -19.33 -17.96 -10.55
N VAL A 204 -18.50 -18.88 -10.02
CA VAL A 204 -18.84 -20.16 -9.39
C VAL A 204 -19.14 -21.31 -10.37
N VAL A 205 -18.08 -21.99 -10.83
CA VAL A 205 -18.22 -23.34 -11.41
C VAL A 205 -18.25 -24.34 -10.26
N ALA A 206 -19.44 -24.57 -9.70
CA ALA A 206 -19.67 -25.74 -8.87
C ALA A 206 -19.71 -26.98 -9.78
N ASN A 207 -18.70 -27.85 -9.72
CA ASN A 207 -18.84 -29.17 -10.32
C ASN A 207 -19.92 -29.92 -9.52
N LEU A 208 -21.12 -30.02 -10.09
CA LEU A 208 -22.15 -30.95 -9.65
C LEU A 208 -21.66 -32.37 -9.97
N ALA A 209 -20.82 -32.93 -9.11
CA ALA A 209 -20.53 -34.35 -9.15
C ALA A 209 -21.80 -35.12 -8.73
N SER A 210 -22.44 -35.74 -9.72
CA SER A 210 -23.62 -36.60 -9.64
C SER A 210 -23.41 -37.85 -8.79
#